data_AF-A0A2A9PBV9-F1
#
_entry.id   AF-A0A2A9PBV9-F1
#
_cell.length_a   1.000
_cell.length_b   1.000
_cell.length_c   1.000
_cell.angle_alpha   90.00
_cell.angle_beta   90.00
_cell.angle_gamma   90.00
#
_symmetry.space_group_name_H-M   'P 1'
#
loop_
_entity.id
_entity.type
_entity.pdbx_description
1 polymer ?
#
loop_
_entity_poly.entity_id
_entity_poly.type
_entity_poly.pdbx_seq_one_letter_code
_entity_poly.pdbx_strand_id
1 'polypeptide(L)'
;MVSLYSIAFALLAVSGAVASPAGDSPSLEQRDAAITYNGKCSAKANTCRYVGQSGRPSICKCYVKKCSGDGKACHYDSYKNQCLCV
;
A
#
# COMPACT_ATOMS: atom_id res chain seq x y z
N MET A 1 11.81 30.85 52.94
CA MET A 1 10.73 30.33 52.08
C MET A 1 10.33 31.49 51.19
N VAL A 2 10.64 31.52 49.89
CA VAL A 2 10.00 30.76 48.81
C VAL A 2 11.04 30.38 47.75
N SER A 3 11.02 29.11 47.35
CA SER A 3 11.92 28.50 46.37
C SER A 3 11.64 29.02 44.96
N LEU A 4 12.67 29.40 44.21
CA LEU A 4 12.56 29.73 42.78
C LEU A 4 12.25 28.43 42.02
N TYR A 5 11.02 28.28 41.55
CA TYR A 5 10.65 27.26 40.57
C TYR A 5 11.28 27.64 39.22
N SER A 6 12.44 27.06 38.90
CA SER A 6 13.02 27.14 37.56
C SER A 6 12.34 26.10 36.66
N ILE A 7 11.41 26.54 35.81
CA ILE A 7 10.82 25.69 34.77
C ILE A 7 11.75 25.76 33.55
N ALA A 8 12.53 24.71 33.34
CA ALA A 8 13.34 24.54 32.13
C ALA A 8 12.46 23.97 31.01
N PHE A 9 12.15 24.79 30.01
CA PHE A 9 11.51 24.34 28.77
C PHE A 9 12.58 23.89 27.78
N ALA A 10 12.73 22.58 27.59
CA ALA A 10 13.52 22.01 26.50
C ALA A 10 12.67 22.00 25.21
N LEU A 11 12.99 22.87 24.25
CA LEU A 11 12.43 22.81 22.90
C LEU A 11 13.28 21.83 22.08
N LEU A 12 12.78 20.62 21.89
CA LEU A 12 13.38 19.66 20.95
C LEU A 12 13.07 20.12 19.52
N ALA A 13 14.09 20.53 18.80
CA ALA A 13 14.00 20.81 17.37
C ALA A 13 13.76 19.49 16.60
N VAL A 14 12.57 19.35 16.02
CA VAL A 14 12.25 18.24 15.13
C VAL A 14 12.64 18.63 13.70
N SER A 15 13.79 18.15 13.24
CA SER A 15 14.17 18.24 11.83
C SER A 15 13.45 17.14 11.05
N GLY A 16 12.17 17.35 10.78
CA GLY A 16 11.36 16.49 9.92
C GLY A 16 11.31 17.05 8.51
N ALA A 17 12.35 16.83 7.71
CA ALA A 17 12.25 17.01 6.27
C ALA A 17 11.35 15.88 5.72
N VAL A 18 10.03 16.09 5.72
CA VAL A 18 9.13 15.28 4.88
C VAL A 18 9.15 15.89 3.49
N ALA A 19 10.16 15.52 2.70
CA ALA A 19 10.05 15.61 1.26
C ALA A 19 9.02 14.57 0.84
N SER A 20 7.74 14.97 0.78
CA SER A 20 6.74 14.18 0.07
C SER A 20 7.20 14.15 -1.40
N PRO A 21 7.47 12.97 -1.98
CA PRO A 21 7.73 12.92 -3.41
C PRO A 21 6.50 13.49 -4.13
N ALA A 22 6.73 14.52 -4.94
CA ALA A 22 5.80 14.93 -5.98
C ALA A 22 5.69 13.76 -6.96
N GLY A 23 4.72 12.88 -6.72
CA GLY A 23 4.31 11.83 -7.64
C GLY A 23 3.02 12.26 -8.28
N ASP A 24 3.08 12.53 -9.59
CA ASP A 24 1.96 12.66 -10.51
C ASP A 24 0.67 12.02 -10.01
N SER A 25 -0.39 12.82 -9.87
CA SER A 25 -1.75 12.33 -9.68
C SER A 25 -2.27 11.85 -11.04
N PRO A 26 -2.33 10.54 -11.35
CA PRO A 26 -3.05 10.13 -12.55
C PRO A 26 -4.54 10.47 -12.35
N SER A 27 -5.01 11.35 -13.23
CA SER A 27 -6.39 11.74 -13.44
C SER A 27 -7.36 10.57 -13.24
N LEU A 28 -8.26 10.69 -12.27
CA LEU A 28 -9.33 9.72 -12.02
C LEU A 28 -10.42 9.88 -13.09
N GLU A 29 -10.14 9.40 -14.31
CA GLU A 29 -11.22 9.03 -15.22
C GLU A 29 -11.96 7.82 -14.62
N GLN A 30 -13.11 8.11 -14.04
CA GLN A 30 -14.10 7.15 -13.59
C GLN A 30 -14.60 6.36 -14.82
N ARG A 31 -13.90 5.26 -15.12
CA ARG A 31 -14.32 4.31 -16.15
C ARG A 31 -14.85 3.08 -15.42
N ASP A 32 -16.11 2.77 -15.67
CA ASP A 32 -16.82 1.52 -15.35
C ASP A 32 -16.23 0.31 -16.13
N ALA A 33 -14.91 0.29 -16.31
CA ALA A 33 -14.17 -0.79 -16.91
C ALA A 33 -13.80 -1.77 -15.79
N ALA A 34 -13.95 -3.08 -16.01
CA ALA A 34 -13.48 -4.09 -15.07
C ALA A 34 -12.04 -3.76 -14.63
N ILE A 35 -11.86 -3.30 -13.39
CA ILE A 35 -10.59 -2.78 -12.93
C ILE A 35 -9.74 -3.97 -12.52
N THR A 36 -8.76 -4.28 -13.37
CA THR A 36 -7.73 -5.24 -13.05
C THR A 36 -6.61 -4.55 -12.31
N TYR A 37 -6.34 -4.95 -11.06
CA TYR A 37 -5.27 -4.36 -10.26
C TYR A 37 -4.05 -5.26 -10.27
N ASN A 38 -2.97 -4.76 -10.86
CA ASN A 38 -1.69 -5.47 -10.88
C ASN A 38 -1.03 -5.48 -9.50
N GLY A 39 -0.38 -6.58 -9.19
CA GLY A 39 0.22 -6.83 -7.89
C GLY A 39 1.42 -7.76 -7.96
N LYS A 40 1.93 -8.07 -6.78
CA LYS A 40 3.05 -8.97 -6.55
C LYS A 40 2.63 -10.12 -5.66
N CYS A 41 2.98 -11.31 -6.10
CA CYS A 41 2.61 -12.54 -5.47
C CYS A 41 3.67 -12.97 -4.45
N SER A 42 3.25 -13.56 -3.34
CA SER A 42 4.13 -14.20 -2.37
C SER A 42 3.89 -15.71 -2.37
N ALA A 43 4.92 -16.49 -2.65
CA ALA A 43 4.83 -17.94 -2.73
C ALA A 43 4.68 -18.59 -1.36
N LYS A 44 5.33 -18.02 -0.34
CA LYS A 44 5.23 -18.51 1.04
C LYS A 44 3.79 -18.50 1.56
N ALA A 45 3.02 -17.45 1.25
CA ALA A 45 1.65 -17.28 1.71
C ALA A 45 0.59 -17.63 0.64
N ASN A 46 1.02 -17.86 -0.60
CA ASN A 46 0.16 -18.00 -1.78
C ASN A 46 -0.86 -16.84 -1.91
N THR A 47 -0.38 -15.61 -1.67
CA THR A 47 -1.19 -14.39 -1.69
C THR A 47 -0.68 -13.41 -2.73
N CYS A 48 -1.59 -12.65 -3.33
CA CYS A 48 -1.27 -11.54 -4.21
C CYS A 48 -1.50 -10.23 -3.44
N ARG A 49 -0.48 -9.36 -3.43
CA ARG A 49 -0.53 -8.01 -2.86
C ARG A 49 -0.67 -7.02 -4.02
N TYR A 50 -1.75 -6.26 -4.04
CA TYR A 50 -2.05 -5.29 -5.08
C TYR A 50 -2.45 -3.96 -4.44
N VAL A 51 -2.38 -2.87 -5.21
CA VAL A 51 -2.88 -1.57 -4.77
C VAL A 51 -4.24 -1.35 -5.42
N GLY A 52 -5.29 -1.23 -4.60
CA GLY A 52 -6.65 -1.03 -5.07
C GLY A 52 -6.93 0.42 -5.49
N GLN A 53 -8.19 0.70 -5.88
CA GLN A 53 -8.63 2.05 -6.29
C GLN A 53 -8.39 3.12 -5.21
N SER A 54 -8.44 2.72 -3.94
CA SER A 54 -8.22 3.59 -2.79
C SER A 54 -6.75 3.96 -2.57
N GLY A 55 -5.82 3.49 -3.40
CA GLY A 55 -4.38 3.63 -3.20
C GLY A 55 -3.84 2.81 -2.03
N ARG A 56 -4.68 1.99 -1.38
CA ARG A 56 -4.28 1.17 -0.23
C ARG A 56 -3.82 -0.22 -0.67
N PRO A 57 -2.76 -0.75 -0.05
CA PRO A 57 -2.33 -2.11 -0.32
C PRO A 57 -3.38 -3.10 0.21
N SER A 58 -3.82 -3.98 -0.67
CA SER A 58 -4.78 -5.05 -0.40
C SER A 58 -4.12 -6.39 -0.67
N ILE A 59 -4.62 -7.43 -0.01
CA ILE A 59 -4.08 -8.79 -0.10
C ILE A 59 -5.23 -9.75 -0.37
N CYS A 60 -5.05 -10.63 -1.34
CA CYS A 60 -6.01 -11.67 -1.71
C CYS A 60 -5.28 -13.02 -1.85
N LYS A 61 -6.01 -14.13 -1.70
CA LYS A 61 -5.49 -15.46 -1.99
C LYS A 61 -5.57 -15.76 -3.49
N CYS A 62 -4.55 -16.42 -4.02
CA CYS A 62 -4.57 -16.92 -5.39
C CYS A 62 -5.63 -18.04 -5.51
N TYR A 63 -6.58 -17.88 -6.44
CA TYR A 63 -7.73 -18.80 -6.55
C TYR A 63 -7.39 -20.09 -7.31
N VAL A 64 -6.86 -19.97 -8.54
CA VAL A 64 -6.68 -21.12 -9.46
C VAL A 64 -5.26 -21.65 -9.46
N LYS A 65 -4.29 -20.77 -9.72
CA LYS A 65 -2.87 -21.11 -9.81
C LYS A 65 -2.17 -20.65 -8.54
N LYS A 66 -1.35 -21.54 -7.98
CA LYS A 66 -0.44 -21.14 -6.91
C LYS A 66 0.61 -20.20 -7.48
N CYS A 67 1.10 -19.34 -6.61
CA CYS A 67 2.23 -18.48 -6.89
C CYS A 67 3.46 -19.30 -7.29
N SER A 68 4.03 -19.06 -8.47
CA SER A 68 5.22 -19.77 -8.94
C SER A 68 6.51 -19.36 -8.21
N GLY A 69 6.49 -18.24 -7.49
CA GLY A 69 7.61 -17.71 -6.71
C GLY A 69 7.29 -16.36 -6.08
N ASP A 70 8.02 -15.96 -5.04
CA ASP A 70 7.87 -14.63 -4.46
C ASP A 70 8.26 -13.54 -5.46
N GLY A 71 7.48 -12.46 -5.51
CA GLY A 71 7.68 -11.33 -6.42
C GLY A 71 7.17 -11.55 -7.86
N LYS A 72 6.54 -12.69 -8.15
CA LYS A 72 5.88 -12.94 -9.44
C LYS A 72 4.67 -12.02 -9.64
N ALA A 73 4.30 -11.80 -10.90
CA ALA A 73 3.14 -10.98 -11.22
C ALA A 73 1.86 -11.69 -10.78
N CYS A 74 0.89 -10.90 -10.35
CA CYS A 74 -0.46 -11.36 -10.13
C CYS A 74 -1.41 -10.17 -10.34
N HIS A 75 -2.70 -10.45 -10.53
CA HIS A 75 -3.68 -9.41 -10.68
C HIS A 75 -5.00 -9.77 -9.98
N TYR A 76 -5.64 -8.76 -9.41
CA TYR A 76 -7.00 -8.86 -8.88
C TYR A 76 -7.98 -8.47 -9.97
N ASP A 77 -8.88 -9.40 -10.31
CA ASP A 77 -10.00 -9.19 -11.21
C ASP A 77 -11.22 -8.80 -10.37
N SER A 78 -11.61 -7.53 -10.44
CA SER A 78 -12.76 -7.00 -9.69
C SER A 78 -14.11 -7.53 -10.20
N TYR A 79 -14.17 -7.99 -11.45
CA TYR A 79 -15.38 -8.54 -12.03
C TYR A 79 -15.68 -9.93 -11.46
N LYS A 80 -14.64 -10.75 -11.27
CA LYS A 80 -14.74 -12.08 -10.67
C LYS A 80 -14.54 -12.09 -9.15
N ASN A 81 -14.07 -10.98 -8.57
CA ASN A 81 -13.58 -10.89 -7.19
C ASN A 81 -12.52 -11.96 -6.89
N GLN A 82 -11.60 -12.20 -7.82
CA GLN A 82 -10.59 -13.27 -7.74
C GLN A 82 -9.18 -12.76 -8.05
N CYS A 83 -8.18 -13.38 -7.41
CA CYS A 83 -6.79 -13.13 -7.73
C CYS A 83 -6.19 -14.24 -8.59
N LEU A 84 -5.69 -13.81 -9.75
CA LEU A 84 -5.03 -14.63 -10.74
C LEU A 84 -3.52 -14.46 -10.58
N CYS A 85 -2.85 -15.54 -10.21
CA CYS A 85 -1.41 -15.59 -10.00
C CYS A 85 -0.75 -16.38 -11.13
N VAL A 86 0.43 -15.94 -11.58
CA VAL A 86 1.22 -16.56 -12.66
C VAL A 86 2.59 -17.00 -12.16
#